data_AF-A0A8E0RTD4-F1
#
_entry.id   AF-A0A8E0RTD4-F1
#
_cell.length_a   1.000
_cell.length_b   1.000
_cell.length_c   1.000
_cell.angle_alpha   90.00
_cell.angle_beta   90.00
_cell.angle_gamma   90.00
#
_symmetry.space_group_name_H-M   'P 1'
#
loop_
_entity.id
_entity.type
_entity.pdbx_description
1 polymer ?
#
loop_
_entity_poly.entity_id
_entity_poly.type
_entity_poly.pdbx_seq_one_letter_code
_entity_poly.pdbx_strand_id
1 'polypeptide(L)'
;MVLSRVCNLSRLPRADFPKCGEEEREIGGYFIVNGKERVIRLVIMTRRNFPLAISRSSFKKRGHGYTEHAVIMRCVREDETVALMMLHWLMNGEPTLAFVVEREQFFVPISILLRALVAKTEFEMFDDIRRGSGESLSLEEAAMRILVRLKDDDYNSQPRALSYLGRLFRGRMHVSSDASDEEAGTYLLHFMIRKLHAFVLGQCCEESNDNLMFQEVLLPSTLYMQVLREKICQTLRSTRDHVLARLRKGKVRINPTLVQQCLLFLAPEIGTSMNYMLATGNLPPSVRASLSPQLGGQSTGLSVPADNVNFLRLAAQFRAVHRGAVFTEMRTTGVRRLLPEAWGFLCPVHTPDGAPCGLLNHLAEPVEVRSQENIYHCLIFYRCHRNSFLHYSS
;
A
#
# COMPACT_ATOMS: atom_id res chain seq x y z
N MET A 1 -9.80 19.04 8.42
CA MET A 1 -11.03 18.23 8.42
C MET A 1 -11.91 18.76 9.52
N VAL A 2 -13.17 19.01 9.22
CA VAL A 2 -14.16 19.51 10.19
C VAL A 2 -14.34 18.46 11.30
N LEU A 3 -14.43 18.92 12.55
CA LEU A 3 -14.43 18.10 13.78
C LEU A 3 -13.17 17.26 14.06
N SER A 4 -12.07 17.42 13.32
CA SER A 4 -10.81 16.79 13.71
C SER A 4 -10.13 17.52 14.88
N ARG A 5 -9.11 16.92 15.51
CA ARG A 5 -8.35 17.50 16.65
C ARG A 5 -7.81 18.92 16.43
N VAL A 6 -7.62 19.33 15.17
CA VAL A 6 -7.08 20.65 14.79
C VAL A 6 -8.21 21.63 14.43
N CYS A 7 -9.46 21.17 14.33
CA CYS A 7 -10.61 22.02 14.07
C CYS A 7 -11.02 22.76 15.35
N ASN A 8 -11.40 24.04 15.20
CA ASN A 8 -11.86 24.88 16.31
C ASN A 8 -13.09 24.31 17.03
N LEU A 9 -13.94 23.57 16.31
CA LEU A 9 -15.15 22.95 16.85
C LEU A 9 -14.87 21.72 17.74
N SER A 10 -13.67 21.12 17.64
CA SER A 10 -13.38 19.85 18.33
C SER A 10 -13.37 19.94 19.86
N ARG A 11 -13.14 21.15 20.40
CA ARG A 11 -13.09 21.40 21.85
C ARG A 11 -14.37 22.06 22.38
N LEU A 12 -15.32 22.39 21.51
CA LEU A 12 -16.57 23.02 21.90
C LEU A 12 -17.63 21.95 22.20
N PRO A 13 -18.48 22.13 23.22
CA PRO A 13 -19.64 21.28 23.42
C PRO A 13 -20.63 21.49 22.26
N ARG A 14 -21.32 20.43 21.85
CA ARG A 14 -22.28 20.50 20.72
C ARG A 14 -23.39 21.54 20.91
N ALA A 15 -23.77 21.81 22.17
CA ALA A 15 -24.75 22.85 22.52
C ALA A 15 -24.30 24.28 22.14
N ASP A 16 -23.00 24.52 22.00
CA ASP A 16 -22.44 25.81 21.61
C ASP A 16 -22.27 25.97 20.10
N PHE A 17 -22.47 24.92 19.30
CA PHE A 17 -22.31 24.97 17.84
C PHE A 17 -23.21 26.03 17.18
N PRO A 18 -24.50 26.18 17.56
CA PRO A 18 -25.36 27.23 17.00
C PRO A 18 -24.86 28.66 17.29
N LYS A 19 -24.12 28.88 18.39
CA LYS A 19 -23.54 30.20 18.72
C LYS A 19 -22.42 30.59 17.76
N CYS A 20 -21.78 29.60 17.14
CA CYS A 20 -20.75 29.77 16.12
C CYS A 20 -21.30 29.72 14.70
N GLY A 21 -22.62 29.60 14.51
CA GLY A 21 -23.25 29.47 13.20
C GLY A 21 -23.18 28.07 12.59
N GLU A 22 -22.92 27.04 13.41
CA GLU A 22 -22.83 25.64 12.99
C GLU A 22 -24.08 24.85 13.41
N GLU A 23 -24.35 23.71 12.76
CA GLU A 23 -25.47 22.84 13.09
C GLU A 23 -25.22 22.04 14.39
N GLU A 24 -26.21 21.88 15.26
CA GLU A 24 -26.07 21.15 16.53
C GLU A 24 -25.64 19.68 16.31
N ARG A 25 -26.08 19.08 15.20
CA ARG A 25 -25.79 17.70 14.81
C ARG A 25 -24.73 17.61 13.69
N GLU A 26 -23.82 18.57 13.62
CA GLU A 26 -22.69 18.51 12.71
C GLU A 26 -21.93 17.18 12.86
N ILE A 27 -21.69 16.51 11.74
CA ILE A 27 -21.06 15.19 11.68
C ILE A 27 -19.57 15.28 11.34
N GLY A 28 -19.14 16.36 10.69
CA GLY A 28 -17.76 16.61 10.29
C GLY A 28 -17.22 15.56 9.32
N GLY A 29 -15.90 15.36 9.32
CA GLY A 29 -15.24 14.35 8.48
C GLY A 29 -14.95 14.80 7.03
N TYR A 30 -15.37 16.00 6.65
CA TYR A 30 -15.09 16.60 5.34
C TYR A 30 -14.08 17.76 5.43
N PHE A 31 -13.72 18.30 4.28
CA PHE A 31 -12.84 19.45 4.10
C PHE A 31 -13.58 20.58 3.39
N ILE A 32 -13.28 21.81 3.75
CA ILE A 32 -13.78 23.00 3.07
C ILE A 32 -12.64 23.56 2.22
N VAL A 33 -12.81 23.61 0.90
CA VAL A 33 -11.80 24.10 -0.05
C VAL A 33 -12.47 25.09 -1.00
N ASN A 34 -11.99 26.34 -0.99
CA ASN A 34 -12.54 27.43 -1.80
C ASN A 34 -14.07 27.58 -1.65
N GLY A 35 -14.56 27.48 -0.41
CA GLY A 35 -15.99 27.58 -0.07
C GLY A 35 -16.82 26.35 -0.44
N LYS A 36 -16.21 25.24 -0.89
CA LYS A 36 -16.91 24.00 -1.24
C LYS A 36 -16.51 22.87 -0.31
N GLU A 37 -17.49 22.09 0.08
CA GLU A 37 -17.29 20.89 0.89
C GLU A 37 -16.84 19.70 0.04
N ARG A 38 -15.84 18.98 0.55
CA ARG A 38 -15.13 17.91 -0.14
C ARG A 38 -14.88 16.76 0.83
N VAL A 39 -15.22 15.54 0.42
CA VAL A 39 -14.99 14.31 1.18
C VAL A 39 -13.95 13.48 0.45
N ILE A 40 -12.91 13.06 1.18
CA ILE A 40 -11.98 12.04 0.68
C ILE A 40 -12.67 10.68 0.82
N ARG A 41 -12.72 9.90 -0.27
CA ARG A 41 -13.41 8.61 -0.30
C ARG A 41 -12.60 7.52 0.38
N LEU A 42 -13.31 6.53 0.94
CA LEU A 42 -12.72 5.25 1.31
C LEU A 42 -12.38 4.46 0.04
N VAL A 43 -11.19 3.89 0.00
CA VAL A 43 -10.69 3.17 -1.17
C VAL A 43 -10.33 1.74 -0.80
N ILE A 44 -10.79 0.76 -1.57
CA ILE A 44 -10.40 -0.64 -1.39
C ILE A 44 -8.98 -0.85 -1.93
N MET A 45 -8.10 -1.30 -1.05
CA MET A 45 -6.71 -1.66 -1.32
C MET A 45 -6.47 -3.15 -1.12
N THR A 46 -5.35 -3.67 -1.63
CA THR A 46 -4.92 -5.03 -1.27
C THR A 46 -4.51 -5.07 0.19
N ARG A 47 -4.85 -6.18 0.85
CA ARG A 47 -4.55 -6.41 2.27
C ARG A 47 -3.07 -6.21 2.56
N ARG A 48 -2.76 -5.44 3.60
CA ARG A 48 -1.40 -5.21 4.07
C ARG A 48 -0.77 -6.48 4.62
N ASN A 49 0.54 -6.60 4.43
CA ASN A 49 1.41 -7.59 5.06
C ASN A 49 0.94 -9.05 4.89
N PHE A 50 0.29 -9.36 3.78
CA PHE A 50 -0.16 -10.71 3.44
C PHE A 50 0.35 -11.09 2.04
N PRO A 51 1.04 -12.24 1.89
CA PRO A 51 1.52 -12.70 0.60
C PRO A 51 0.37 -13.36 -0.17
N LEU A 52 0.04 -12.81 -1.35
CA LEU A 52 -1.04 -13.27 -2.21
C LEU A 52 -0.51 -14.04 -3.41
N ALA A 53 -0.91 -15.30 -3.58
CA ALA A 53 -0.60 -16.14 -4.73
C ALA A 53 -1.56 -15.82 -5.88
N ILE A 54 -1.04 -15.19 -6.92
CA ILE A 54 -1.83 -14.63 -8.01
C ILE A 54 -1.33 -15.17 -9.35
N SER A 55 -2.25 -15.57 -10.22
CA SER A 55 -1.95 -15.86 -11.62
C SER A 55 -2.37 -14.69 -12.51
N ARG A 56 -1.44 -14.15 -13.31
CA ARG A 56 -1.75 -13.14 -14.33
C ARG A 56 -0.95 -13.36 -15.59
N SER A 57 -1.67 -13.38 -16.71
CA SER A 57 -1.07 -13.42 -18.06
C SER A 57 -0.15 -12.23 -18.35
N SER A 58 -0.35 -11.09 -17.67
CA SER A 58 0.53 -9.92 -17.79
C SER A 58 1.94 -10.15 -17.23
N PHE A 59 2.14 -11.12 -16.32
CA PHE A 59 3.48 -11.41 -15.79
C PHE A 59 4.39 -12.07 -16.82
N LYS A 60 3.84 -12.86 -17.75
CA LYS A 60 4.59 -13.43 -18.89
C LYS A 60 5.21 -12.35 -19.78
N LYS A 61 4.62 -11.14 -19.83
CA LYS A 61 5.11 -10.03 -20.66
C LYS A 61 6.33 -9.33 -20.07
N ARG A 62 6.77 -9.67 -18.85
CA ARG A 62 7.90 -9.01 -18.18
C ARG A 62 9.28 -9.43 -18.70
N GLY A 63 9.39 -10.59 -19.35
CA GLY A 63 10.65 -11.05 -19.91
C GLY A 63 10.60 -12.52 -20.32
N HIS A 64 11.66 -12.96 -21.01
CA HIS A 64 11.82 -14.35 -21.38
C HIS A 64 11.95 -15.23 -20.12
N GLY A 65 11.26 -16.37 -20.09
CA GLY A 65 11.26 -17.30 -18.96
C GLY A 65 10.31 -16.94 -17.81
N TYR A 66 9.61 -15.81 -17.85
CA TYR A 66 8.60 -15.48 -16.83
C TYR A 66 7.33 -16.33 -17.01
N THR A 67 6.79 -16.82 -15.89
CA THR A 67 5.48 -17.49 -15.86
C THR A 67 4.36 -16.52 -15.44
N GLU A 68 3.13 -17.02 -15.45
CA GLU A 68 1.96 -16.29 -14.95
C GLU A 68 1.85 -16.29 -13.42
N HIS A 69 2.65 -17.09 -12.72
CA HIS A 69 2.56 -17.27 -11.28
C HIS A 69 3.48 -16.27 -10.55
N ALA A 70 2.91 -15.55 -9.59
CA ALA A 70 3.68 -14.72 -8.68
C ALA A 70 3.04 -14.66 -7.29
N VAL A 71 3.86 -14.41 -6.27
CA VAL A 71 3.37 -14.01 -4.95
C VAL A 71 3.58 -12.51 -4.79
N ILE A 72 2.51 -11.77 -4.54
CA ILE A 72 2.55 -10.32 -4.32
C ILE A 72 2.33 -10.02 -2.85
N MET A 73 3.12 -9.12 -2.29
CA MET A 73 2.94 -8.64 -0.94
C MET A 73 2.98 -7.11 -0.91
N ARG A 74 1.96 -6.52 -0.28
CA ARG A 74 1.92 -5.08 0.02
C ARG A 74 2.42 -4.88 1.44
N CYS A 75 3.70 -4.56 1.59
CA CYS A 75 4.33 -4.31 2.87
C CYS A 75 4.00 -2.87 3.31
N VAL A 76 3.41 -2.72 4.49
CA VAL A 76 3.03 -1.43 5.07
C VAL A 76 3.76 -1.26 6.38
N ARG A 77 4.56 -0.18 6.49
CA ARG A 77 5.25 0.20 7.73
C ARG A 77 4.30 0.87 8.71
N GLU A 78 4.76 1.10 9.94
CA GLU A 78 3.99 1.80 10.98
C GLU A 78 3.65 3.26 10.59
N ASP A 79 4.49 3.90 9.78
CA ASP A 79 4.22 5.23 9.21
C ASP A 79 3.30 5.18 7.98
N GLU A 80 2.65 4.04 7.73
CA GLU A 80 1.76 3.77 6.60
C GLU A 80 2.42 3.96 5.22
N THR A 81 3.76 3.91 5.18
CA THR A 81 4.50 3.82 3.91
C THR A 81 4.39 2.43 3.32
N VAL A 82 4.29 2.39 1.99
CA VAL A 82 4.00 1.16 1.26
C VAL A 82 5.21 0.77 0.42
N ALA A 83 5.66 -0.47 0.60
CA ALA A 83 6.60 -1.14 -0.29
C ALA A 83 5.91 -2.35 -0.92
N LEU A 84 5.84 -2.38 -2.26
CA LEU A 84 5.25 -3.49 -2.99
C LEU A 84 6.35 -4.45 -3.44
N MET A 85 6.21 -5.71 -3.05
CA MET A 85 7.11 -6.80 -3.43
C MET A 85 6.36 -7.82 -4.28
N MET A 86 6.97 -8.29 -5.36
CA MET A 86 6.43 -9.32 -6.24
C MET A 86 7.48 -10.40 -6.48
N LEU A 87 7.24 -11.60 -5.98
CA LEU A 87 8.09 -12.76 -6.22
C LEU A 87 7.57 -13.52 -7.44
N HIS A 88 8.27 -13.41 -8.56
CA HIS A 88 7.89 -14.05 -9.82
C HIS A 88 8.50 -15.45 -9.94
N TRP A 89 7.70 -16.42 -10.38
CA TRP A 89 8.23 -17.73 -10.74
C TRP A 89 8.70 -17.74 -12.20
N LEU A 90 9.91 -18.25 -12.42
CA LEU A 90 10.51 -18.37 -13.74
C LEU A 90 10.64 -19.85 -14.13
N MET A 91 10.66 -20.12 -15.44
CA MET A 91 10.76 -21.47 -16.00
C MET A 91 12.06 -22.19 -15.63
N ASN A 92 13.12 -21.43 -15.31
CA ASN A 92 14.39 -22.00 -14.84
C ASN A 92 14.32 -22.55 -13.40
N GLY A 93 13.22 -22.29 -12.67
CA GLY A 93 13.02 -22.72 -11.29
C GLY A 93 13.63 -21.79 -10.25
N GLU A 94 14.16 -20.62 -10.64
CA GLU A 94 14.67 -19.62 -9.72
C GLU A 94 13.72 -18.42 -9.62
N PRO A 95 13.10 -18.18 -8.46
CA PRO A 95 12.26 -17.01 -8.26
C PRO A 95 13.05 -15.70 -8.35
N THR A 96 12.45 -14.68 -8.97
CA THR A 96 13.00 -13.32 -9.00
C THR A 96 12.10 -12.39 -8.20
N LEU A 97 12.67 -11.71 -7.21
CA LEU A 97 11.96 -10.70 -6.43
C LEU A 97 12.01 -9.36 -7.18
N ALA A 98 10.85 -8.75 -7.36
CA ALA A 98 10.73 -7.43 -7.92
C ALA A 98 10.15 -6.43 -6.91
N PHE A 99 10.78 -5.27 -6.79
CA PHE A 99 10.36 -4.20 -5.90
C PHE A 99 10.64 -2.84 -6.53
N VAL A 100 9.97 -1.78 -6.05
CA VAL A 100 10.09 -0.43 -6.61
C VAL A 100 10.90 0.46 -5.68
N VAL A 101 11.93 1.12 -6.23
CA VAL A 101 12.74 2.13 -5.53
C VAL A 101 12.78 3.38 -6.38
N GLU A 102 12.42 4.53 -5.81
CA GLU A 102 12.44 5.84 -6.49
C GLU A 102 11.80 5.83 -7.90
N ARG A 103 10.67 5.13 -8.06
CA ARG A 103 9.86 4.98 -9.30
C ARG A 103 10.42 4.00 -10.33
N GLU A 104 11.56 3.37 -10.08
CA GLU A 104 12.11 2.31 -10.91
C GLU A 104 11.84 0.94 -10.29
N GLN A 105 11.47 -0.02 -11.14
CA GLN A 105 11.27 -1.40 -10.71
C GLN A 105 12.57 -2.17 -10.89
N PHE A 106 13.03 -2.78 -9.80
CA PHE A 106 14.22 -3.63 -9.77
C PHE A 106 13.82 -5.09 -9.72
N PHE A 107 14.65 -5.95 -10.31
CA PHE A 107 14.49 -7.39 -10.34
C PHE A 107 15.77 -8.01 -9.82
N VAL A 108 15.67 -8.73 -8.70
CA VAL A 108 16.81 -9.34 -8.04
C VAL A 108 16.50 -10.82 -7.84
N PRO A 109 17.34 -11.74 -8.33
CA PRO A 109 17.22 -13.17 -8.03
C PRO A 109 17.15 -13.41 -6.53
N ILE A 110 16.28 -14.32 -6.10
CA ILE A 110 16.05 -14.54 -4.67
C ILE A 110 17.28 -15.07 -3.95
N SER A 111 18.14 -15.81 -4.65
CA SER A 111 19.43 -16.32 -4.18
C SER A 111 20.28 -15.20 -3.57
N ILE A 112 20.53 -14.12 -4.32
CA ILE A 112 21.33 -12.97 -3.88
C ILE A 112 20.76 -12.34 -2.60
N LEU A 113 19.42 -12.20 -2.53
CA LEU A 113 18.75 -11.59 -1.38
C LEU A 113 18.80 -12.45 -0.13
N LEU A 114 18.61 -13.78 -0.27
CA LEU A 114 18.72 -14.71 0.85
C LEU A 114 20.13 -14.66 1.43
N ARG A 115 21.16 -14.67 0.59
CA ARG A 115 22.55 -14.58 1.07
C ARG A 115 22.90 -13.24 1.70
N ALA A 116 22.32 -12.14 1.21
CA ALA A 116 22.60 -10.81 1.74
C ALA A 116 21.89 -10.53 3.07
N LEU A 117 20.63 -10.96 3.20
CA LEU A 117 19.76 -10.64 4.33
C LEU A 117 19.79 -11.70 5.44
N VAL A 118 20.28 -12.91 5.14
CA VAL A 118 20.25 -14.02 6.08
C VAL A 118 21.66 -14.53 6.34
N ALA A 119 22.16 -14.30 7.56
CA ALA A 119 23.42 -14.86 8.04
C ALA A 119 23.24 -16.36 8.40
N LYS A 120 22.95 -17.19 7.39
CA LYS A 120 22.77 -18.65 7.54
C LYS A 120 23.66 -19.44 6.60
N THR A 121 23.95 -20.67 7.00
CA THR A 121 24.62 -21.65 6.15
C THR A 121 23.69 -22.09 5.00
N GLU A 122 24.28 -22.63 3.93
CA GLU A 122 23.51 -23.16 2.80
C GLU A 122 22.56 -24.29 3.24
N PHE A 123 23.01 -25.10 4.19
CA PHE A 123 22.21 -26.18 4.76
C PHE A 123 21.00 -25.66 5.54
N GLU A 124 21.18 -24.63 6.38
CA GLU A 124 20.07 -24.01 7.10
C GLU A 124 19.07 -23.34 6.15
N MET A 125 19.55 -22.68 5.08
CA MET A 125 18.68 -22.11 4.05
C MET A 125 17.92 -23.20 3.28
N PHE A 126 18.57 -24.32 2.96
CA PHE A 126 17.92 -25.49 2.34
C PHE A 126 16.80 -26.01 3.24
N ASP A 127 17.10 -26.23 4.53
CA ASP A 127 16.13 -26.71 5.50
C ASP A 127 14.98 -25.72 5.67
N ASP A 128 15.26 -24.42 5.77
CA ASP A 128 14.23 -23.36 5.88
C ASP A 128 13.26 -23.35 4.69
N ILE A 129 13.76 -23.52 3.46
CA ILE A 129 12.93 -23.60 2.26
C ILE A 129 12.09 -24.88 2.30
N ARG A 130 12.68 -26.01 2.72
CA ARG A 130 12.01 -27.32 2.75
C ARG A 130 11.04 -27.49 3.93
N ARG A 131 11.21 -26.75 5.02
CA ARG A 131 10.42 -26.92 6.25
C ARG A 131 8.92 -27.00 5.95
N GLY A 132 8.22 -27.94 6.58
CA GLY A 132 6.76 -28.07 6.49
C GLY A 132 6.20 -28.48 5.12
N SER A 133 7.01 -28.97 4.20
CA SER A 133 6.56 -29.45 2.86
C SER A 133 6.63 -30.97 2.67
N GLY A 134 7.01 -31.73 3.69
CA GLY A 134 7.24 -33.18 3.57
C GLY A 134 8.42 -33.51 2.64
N GLU A 135 8.41 -34.71 2.05
CA GLU A 135 9.42 -35.20 1.09
C GLU A 135 9.08 -34.75 -0.35
N SER A 136 9.01 -33.45 -0.61
CA SER A 136 8.74 -32.92 -1.95
C SER A 136 10.04 -32.80 -2.77
N LEU A 137 10.30 -33.78 -3.65
CA LEU A 137 11.46 -33.78 -4.55
C LEU A 137 11.57 -32.50 -5.41
N SER A 138 10.45 -31.96 -5.87
CA SER A 138 10.44 -30.75 -6.71
C SER A 138 10.79 -29.48 -5.92
N LEU A 139 10.51 -29.42 -4.61
CA LEU A 139 10.95 -28.32 -3.76
C LEU A 139 12.43 -28.44 -3.45
N GLU A 140 12.91 -29.66 -3.21
CA GLU A 140 14.33 -29.92 -3.01
C GLU A 140 15.14 -29.53 -4.25
N GLU A 141 14.69 -29.87 -5.46
CA GLU A 141 15.34 -29.42 -6.70
C GLU A 141 15.35 -27.90 -6.85
N ALA A 142 14.25 -27.22 -6.55
CA ALA A 142 14.17 -25.76 -6.63
C ALA A 142 15.08 -25.09 -5.59
N ALA A 143 15.09 -25.60 -4.35
CA ALA A 143 15.99 -25.15 -3.29
C ALA A 143 17.46 -25.38 -3.68
N MET A 144 17.79 -26.55 -4.22
CA MET A 144 19.14 -26.83 -4.72
C MET A 144 19.54 -25.87 -5.85
N ARG A 145 18.65 -25.55 -6.81
CA ARG A 145 18.97 -24.57 -7.87
C ARG A 145 19.26 -23.18 -7.31
N ILE A 146 18.49 -22.72 -6.33
CA ILE A 146 18.72 -21.43 -5.64
C ILE A 146 20.10 -21.46 -4.96
N LEU A 147 20.45 -22.54 -4.28
CA LEU A 147 21.71 -22.68 -3.54
C LEU A 147 22.92 -22.90 -4.43
N VAL A 148 22.81 -23.64 -5.53
CA VAL A 148 23.92 -23.83 -6.50
C VAL A 148 24.36 -22.48 -7.06
N ARG A 149 23.40 -21.60 -7.33
CA ARG A 149 23.68 -20.26 -7.83
C ARG A 149 24.39 -19.37 -6.81
N LEU A 150 24.15 -19.58 -5.50
CA LEU A 150 24.90 -18.88 -4.44
C LEU A 150 26.42 -19.13 -4.48
N LYS A 151 26.87 -20.18 -5.17
CA LYS A 151 28.29 -20.50 -5.31
C LYS A 151 29.00 -19.67 -6.37
N ASP A 152 28.29 -18.84 -7.14
CA ASP A 152 28.92 -17.86 -8.03
C ASP A 152 29.80 -16.90 -7.23
N ASP A 153 31.00 -16.60 -7.74
CA ASP A 153 32.05 -15.86 -7.01
C ASP A 153 31.65 -14.46 -6.54
N ASP A 154 30.68 -13.84 -7.23
CA ASP A 154 30.24 -12.47 -6.99
C ASP A 154 29.42 -12.29 -5.70
N TYR A 155 28.81 -13.35 -5.16
CA TYR A 155 27.94 -13.28 -3.98
C TYR A 155 28.05 -14.51 -3.06
N ASN A 156 29.16 -15.23 -3.11
CA ASN A 156 29.44 -16.40 -2.25
C ASN A 156 29.47 -16.13 -0.73
N SER A 157 29.52 -14.86 -0.32
CA SER A 157 29.58 -14.43 1.08
C SER A 157 28.62 -13.26 1.31
N GLN A 158 28.06 -13.17 2.51
CA GLN A 158 27.12 -12.11 2.88
C GLN A 158 27.70 -10.70 2.63
N PRO A 159 28.97 -10.39 2.97
CA PRO A 159 29.57 -9.09 2.65
C PRO A 159 29.69 -8.82 1.14
N ARG A 160 29.95 -9.84 0.32
CA ARG A 160 30.00 -9.68 -1.15
C ARG A 160 28.62 -9.47 -1.75
N ALA A 161 27.62 -10.23 -1.29
CA ALA A 161 26.23 -10.05 -1.69
C ALA A 161 25.71 -8.65 -1.32
N LEU A 162 25.99 -8.19 -0.10
CA LEU A 162 25.68 -6.82 0.34
C LEU A 162 26.46 -5.76 -0.46
N SER A 163 27.73 -6.02 -0.81
CA SER A 163 28.52 -5.12 -1.65
C SER A 163 28.02 -5.07 -3.11
N TYR A 164 27.54 -6.19 -3.64
CA TYR A 164 26.90 -6.27 -4.96
C TYR A 164 25.57 -5.51 -4.98
N LEU A 165 24.70 -5.74 -4.00
CA LEU A 165 23.48 -4.94 -3.81
C LEU A 165 23.83 -3.46 -3.62
N GLY A 166 24.80 -3.16 -2.76
CA GLY A 166 25.32 -1.81 -2.55
C GLY A 166 25.75 -1.16 -3.86
N ARG A 167 26.52 -1.83 -4.73
CA ARG A 167 26.91 -1.30 -6.05
C ARG A 167 25.71 -1.03 -6.95
N LEU A 168 24.71 -1.89 -6.96
CA LEU A 168 23.49 -1.72 -7.77
C LEU A 168 22.61 -0.56 -7.28
N PHE A 169 22.55 -0.34 -5.97
CA PHE A 169 21.55 0.52 -5.34
C PHE A 169 22.11 1.84 -4.75
N ARG A 170 23.43 1.98 -4.55
CA ARG A 170 24.08 3.14 -3.89
C ARG A 170 23.89 4.47 -4.61
N GLY A 171 23.70 4.48 -5.92
CA GLY A 171 23.40 5.71 -6.67
C GLY A 171 21.98 6.23 -6.46
N ARG A 172 21.06 5.38 -5.98
CA ARG A 172 19.61 5.64 -5.96
C ARG A 172 18.96 5.53 -4.58
N MET A 173 19.64 4.92 -3.61
CA MET A 173 19.16 4.86 -2.24
C MET A 173 19.90 5.92 -1.42
N HIS A 174 19.25 7.04 -1.18
CA HIS A 174 19.71 8.11 -0.28
C HIS A 174 19.64 7.64 1.20
N VAL A 175 20.42 6.62 1.55
CA VAL A 175 20.38 5.94 2.86
C VAL A 175 21.28 6.64 3.88
N SER A 176 20.76 6.89 5.09
CA SER A 176 21.56 7.22 6.29
C SER A 176 21.84 5.96 7.13
N SER A 177 22.86 6.03 7.98
CA SER A 177 23.66 4.92 8.50
C SER A 177 23.07 3.98 9.55
N ASP A 178 21.86 4.20 10.10
CA ASP A 178 21.53 3.60 11.41
C ASP A 178 20.13 2.98 11.49
N ALA A 179 19.91 1.83 10.86
CA ALA A 179 18.72 1.01 11.14
C ALA A 179 18.91 -0.48 10.79
N SER A 180 18.50 -1.39 11.68
CA SER A 180 18.45 -2.84 11.43
C SER A 180 17.02 -3.37 11.47
N ASP A 181 16.42 -3.53 10.30
CA ASP A 181 15.15 -4.23 10.02
C ASP A 181 15.41 -5.74 9.63
N GLU A 182 16.59 -6.27 9.94
CA GLU A 182 17.16 -7.48 9.30
C GLU A 182 16.41 -8.77 9.66
N GLU A 183 15.97 -8.92 10.92
CA GLU A 183 15.37 -10.17 11.41
C GLU A 183 13.95 -10.44 10.84
N ALA A 184 13.16 -9.38 10.60
CA ALA A 184 11.78 -9.51 10.10
C ALA A 184 11.72 -9.91 8.61
N GLY A 185 12.74 -9.55 7.82
CA GLY A 185 12.84 -9.91 6.40
C GLY A 185 13.16 -11.39 6.17
N THR A 186 13.89 -12.02 7.10
CA THR A 186 14.40 -13.38 6.92
C THR A 186 13.30 -14.46 6.92
N TYR A 187 12.32 -14.38 7.84
CA TYR A 187 11.26 -15.37 7.94
C TYR A 187 10.24 -15.26 6.80
N LEU A 188 9.97 -14.03 6.38
CA LEU A 188 8.94 -13.71 5.40
C LEU A 188 9.33 -14.16 3.98
N LEU A 189 10.59 -14.00 3.59
CA LEU A 189 11.07 -14.39 2.25
C LEU A 189 10.98 -15.92 2.05
N HIS A 190 11.39 -16.71 3.05
CA HIS A 190 11.25 -18.16 3.00
C HIS A 190 9.78 -18.59 2.86
N PHE A 191 8.88 -17.94 3.59
CA PHE A 191 7.44 -18.21 3.48
C PHE A 191 6.88 -17.87 2.09
N MET A 192 7.30 -16.74 1.48
CA MET A 192 6.89 -16.36 0.12
C MET A 192 7.39 -17.35 -0.93
N ILE A 193 8.63 -17.85 -0.81
CA ILE A 193 9.19 -18.87 -1.72
C ILE A 193 8.39 -20.18 -1.61
N ARG A 194 8.11 -20.63 -0.39
CA ARG A 194 7.32 -21.85 -0.14
C ARG A 194 5.91 -21.74 -0.69
N LYS A 195 5.23 -20.62 -0.42
CA LYS A 195 3.88 -20.37 -0.95
C LYS A 195 3.89 -20.32 -2.48
N LEU A 196 4.91 -19.70 -3.08
CA LEU A 196 5.05 -19.65 -4.54
C LEU A 196 5.26 -21.05 -5.14
N HIS A 197 6.11 -21.87 -4.54
CA HIS A 197 6.36 -23.23 -5.00
C HIS A 197 5.11 -24.11 -4.88
N ALA A 198 4.46 -24.11 -3.71
CA ALA A 198 3.20 -24.81 -3.50
C ALA A 198 2.11 -24.37 -4.49
N PHE A 199 2.06 -23.07 -4.83
CA PHE A 199 1.15 -22.54 -5.84
C PHE A 199 1.46 -23.06 -7.24
N VAL A 200 2.73 -23.07 -7.66
CA VAL A 200 3.15 -23.59 -8.97
C VAL A 200 2.89 -25.09 -9.10
N LEU A 201 3.02 -25.85 -8.02
CA LEU A 201 2.68 -27.28 -7.99
C LEU A 201 1.17 -27.57 -7.95
N GLY A 202 0.31 -26.55 -7.86
CA GLY A 202 -1.13 -26.74 -7.70
C GLY A 202 -1.56 -27.21 -6.31
N GLN A 203 -0.68 -27.16 -5.31
CA GLN A 203 -0.98 -27.46 -3.91
C GLN A 203 -1.66 -26.29 -3.18
N CYS A 204 -1.60 -25.08 -3.76
CA CYS A 204 -2.29 -23.88 -3.28
C CYS A 204 -3.24 -23.37 -4.37
N CYS A 205 -4.44 -22.91 -3.98
CA CYS A 205 -5.38 -22.32 -4.90
C CYS A 205 -4.94 -20.91 -5.33
N GLU A 206 -5.39 -20.49 -6.51
CA GLU A 206 -5.23 -19.10 -6.94
C GLU A 206 -6.08 -18.17 -6.07
N GLU A 207 -5.45 -17.13 -5.54
CA GLU A 207 -6.12 -16.12 -4.73
C GLU A 207 -6.50 -14.92 -5.60
N SER A 208 -7.76 -14.48 -5.51
CA SER A 208 -8.25 -13.33 -6.24
C SER A 208 -8.09 -12.04 -5.42
N ASN A 209 -7.46 -11.02 -6.02
CA ASN A 209 -7.42 -9.66 -5.47
C ASN A 209 -8.81 -9.02 -5.33
N ASP A 210 -9.85 -9.62 -5.91
CA ASP A 210 -11.23 -9.15 -5.83
C ASP A 210 -11.99 -9.75 -4.65
N ASN A 211 -11.46 -10.79 -4.01
CA ASN A 211 -12.01 -11.32 -2.78
C ASN A 211 -11.76 -10.35 -1.61
N LEU A 212 -12.82 -10.01 -0.89
CA LEU A 212 -12.76 -9.07 0.23
C LEU A 212 -11.83 -9.55 1.36
N MET A 213 -11.62 -10.86 1.51
CA MET A 213 -10.66 -11.43 2.49
C MET A 213 -9.21 -10.97 2.28
N PHE A 214 -8.88 -10.60 1.04
CA PHE A 214 -7.55 -10.16 0.61
C PHE A 214 -7.50 -8.65 0.35
N GLN A 215 -8.52 -7.92 0.85
CA GLN A 215 -8.63 -6.48 0.72
C GLN A 215 -8.61 -5.80 2.08
N GLU A 216 -8.32 -4.51 2.06
CA GLU A 216 -8.47 -3.60 3.19
C GLU A 216 -9.02 -2.25 2.71
N VAL A 217 -9.47 -1.42 3.64
CA VAL A 217 -9.96 -0.08 3.33
C VAL A 217 -8.88 0.95 3.67
N LEU A 218 -8.43 1.70 2.67
CA LEU A 218 -7.59 2.88 2.85
C LEU A 218 -8.44 4.04 3.38
N LEU A 219 -8.09 4.49 4.58
CA LEU A 219 -8.77 5.59 5.26
C LEU A 219 -8.36 6.96 4.68
N PRO A 220 -9.29 7.95 4.70
CA PRO A 220 -9.00 9.34 4.33
C PRO A 220 -7.77 9.95 5.00
N SER A 221 -7.60 9.70 6.29
CA SER A 221 -6.48 10.20 7.09
C SER A 221 -5.16 9.62 6.61
N THR A 222 -5.10 8.30 6.39
CA THR A 222 -3.92 7.60 5.87
C THR A 222 -3.55 8.11 4.48
N LEU A 223 -4.53 8.25 3.58
CA LEU A 223 -4.28 8.80 2.25
C LEU A 223 -3.76 10.24 2.31
N TYR A 224 -4.38 11.09 3.13
CA TYR A 224 -3.95 12.47 3.32
C TYR A 224 -2.50 12.55 3.83
N MET A 225 -2.16 11.69 4.79
CA MET A 225 -0.83 11.60 5.37
C MET A 225 0.22 11.08 4.37
N GLN A 226 -0.10 10.05 3.56
CA GLN A 226 0.78 9.55 2.51
C GLN A 226 1.13 10.63 1.47
N VAL A 227 0.14 11.42 1.04
CA VAL A 227 0.34 12.50 0.08
C VAL A 227 1.14 13.65 0.70
N LEU A 228 0.83 14.02 1.94
CA LEU A 228 1.57 15.05 2.67
C LEU A 228 3.04 14.66 2.85
N ARG A 229 3.31 13.43 3.30
CA ARG A 229 4.66 12.89 3.49
C ARG A 229 5.46 12.93 2.19
N GLU A 230 4.92 12.39 1.10
CA GLU A 230 5.63 12.37 -0.18
C GLU A 230 5.92 13.79 -0.68
N LYS A 231 5.00 14.74 -0.46
CA LYS A 231 5.23 16.13 -0.84
C LYS A 231 6.31 16.79 0.03
N ILE A 232 6.37 16.51 1.34
CA ILE A 232 7.44 16.98 2.22
C ILE A 232 8.79 16.40 1.76
N CYS A 233 8.88 15.09 1.52
CA CYS A 233 10.09 14.44 1.01
C CYS A 233 10.52 15.03 -0.33
N GLN A 234 9.57 15.29 -1.23
CA GLN A 234 9.83 15.95 -2.50
C GLN A 234 10.37 17.37 -2.31
N THR A 235 9.75 18.18 -1.43
CA THR A 235 10.22 19.54 -1.13
C THR A 235 11.66 19.51 -0.60
N LEU A 236 12.01 18.58 0.28
CA LEU A 236 13.39 18.44 0.78
C LEU A 236 14.38 18.09 -0.34
N ARG A 237 14.03 17.15 -1.23
CA ARG A 237 14.85 16.81 -2.42
C ARG A 237 15.00 18.02 -3.34
N SER A 238 13.92 18.75 -3.59
CA SER A 238 13.94 19.96 -4.42
C SER A 238 14.76 21.08 -3.78
N THR A 239 14.72 21.25 -2.45
CA THR A 239 15.58 22.21 -1.73
C THR A 239 17.05 21.85 -1.93
N ARG A 240 17.43 20.57 -1.80
CA ARG A 240 18.79 20.09 -2.08
C ARG A 240 19.19 20.45 -3.50
N ASP A 241 18.34 20.15 -4.50
CA ASP A 241 18.65 20.40 -5.91
C ASP A 241 18.80 21.90 -6.21
N HIS A 242 17.99 22.76 -5.57
CA HIS A 242 18.13 24.22 -5.68
C HIS A 242 19.45 24.74 -5.07
N VAL A 243 19.85 24.19 -3.91
CA VAL A 243 21.14 24.52 -3.29
C VAL A 243 22.29 24.09 -4.20
N LEU A 244 22.25 22.86 -4.73
CA LEU A 244 23.25 22.35 -5.67
C LEU A 244 23.31 23.18 -6.96
N ALA A 245 22.17 23.61 -7.50
CA ALA A 245 22.12 24.47 -8.68
C ALA A 245 22.76 25.85 -8.43
N ARG A 246 22.57 26.43 -7.24
CA ARG A 246 23.23 27.70 -6.86
C ARG A 246 24.73 27.54 -6.69
N LEU A 247 25.19 26.41 -6.16
CA LEU A 247 26.63 26.08 -6.05
C LEU A 247 27.29 25.93 -7.42
N ARG A 248 26.56 25.43 -8.43
CA ARG A 248 27.08 25.32 -9.80
C ARG A 248 27.23 26.68 -10.50
N LYS A 249 26.41 27.68 -10.14
CA LYS A 249 26.39 29.01 -10.77
C LYS A 249 27.41 30.00 -10.17
N GLY A 250 27.99 29.73 -9.00
CA GLY A 250 29.00 30.59 -8.39
C GLY A 250 29.60 30.01 -7.11
N LYS A 251 30.67 30.62 -6.60
CA LYS A 251 31.31 30.25 -5.31
C LYS A 251 30.45 30.70 -4.11
N VAL A 252 29.25 30.14 -3.98
CA VAL A 252 28.38 30.36 -2.81
C VAL A 252 28.80 29.40 -1.69
N ARG A 253 29.00 29.89 -0.46
CA ARG A 253 29.20 29.01 0.70
C ARG A 253 27.86 28.46 1.18
N ILE A 254 27.81 27.16 1.48
CA ILE A 254 26.63 26.55 2.11
C ILE A 254 26.52 27.08 3.53
N ASN A 255 25.45 27.81 3.83
CA ASN A 255 25.11 28.26 5.18
C ASN A 255 23.65 27.88 5.50
N PRO A 256 23.29 27.72 6.79
CA PRO A 256 21.93 27.39 7.19
C PRO A 256 20.88 28.39 6.67
N THR A 257 21.25 29.66 6.55
CA THR A 257 20.36 30.73 6.05
C THR A 257 20.00 30.55 4.57
N LEU A 258 20.94 30.13 3.71
CA LEU A 258 20.66 29.81 2.31
C LEU A 258 19.71 28.61 2.20
N VAL A 259 19.93 27.57 3.00
CA VAL A 259 19.06 26.39 3.02
C VAL A 259 17.66 26.78 3.47
N GLN A 260 17.54 27.58 4.53
CA GLN A 260 16.27 28.10 5.02
C GLN A 260 15.54 28.95 3.96
N GLN A 261 16.25 29.84 3.26
CA GLN A 261 15.67 30.64 2.17
C GLN A 261 15.14 29.76 1.03
N CYS A 262 15.91 28.76 0.59
CA CYS A 262 15.47 27.81 -0.43
C CYS A 262 14.28 26.96 0.04
N LEU A 263 14.24 26.58 1.33
CA LEU A 263 13.13 25.83 1.91
C LEU A 263 11.86 26.68 1.98
N LEU A 264 11.95 27.91 2.50
CA LEU A 264 10.81 28.83 2.61
C LEU A 264 10.25 29.21 1.24
N PHE A 265 11.11 29.31 0.22
CA PHE A 265 10.68 29.52 -1.16
C PHE A 265 9.80 28.37 -1.69
N LEU A 266 10.10 27.12 -1.33
CA LEU A 266 9.39 25.93 -1.82
C LEU A 266 8.25 25.45 -0.90
N ALA A 267 8.24 25.87 0.37
CA ALA A 267 7.25 25.44 1.36
C ALA A 267 5.78 25.68 0.95
N PRO A 268 5.41 26.79 0.27
CA PRO A 268 4.03 27.00 -0.17
C PRO A 268 3.48 25.92 -1.10
N GLU A 269 4.36 25.22 -1.84
CA GLU A 269 3.95 24.15 -2.75
C GLU A 269 3.26 22.97 -2.03
N ILE A 270 3.55 22.77 -0.75
CA ILE A 270 2.92 21.72 0.05
C ILE A 270 1.44 22.01 0.17
N GLY A 271 1.08 23.23 0.58
CA GLY A 271 -0.31 23.67 0.71
C GLY A 271 -1.05 23.65 -0.62
N THR A 272 -0.42 24.14 -1.70
CA THR A 272 -1.05 24.13 -3.04
C THR A 272 -1.30 22.70 -3.54
N SER A 273 -0.39 21.77 -3.28
CA SER A 273 -0.55 20.36 -3.68
C SER A 273 -1.67 19.67 -2.89
N MET A 274 -1.76 19.89 -1.57
CA MET A 274 -2.84 19.33 -0.76
C MET A 274 -4.20 19.91 -1.16
N ASN A 275 -4.26 21.22 -1.40
CA ASN A 275 -5.46 21.88 -1.90
C ASN A 275 -5.87 21.37 -3.29
N TYR A 276 -4.91 21.14 -4.20
CA TYR A 276 -5.17 20.54 -5.50
C TYR A 276 -5.82 19.16 -5.36
N MET A 277 -5.27 18.30 -4.51
CA MET A 277 -5.81 16.95 -4.28
C MET A 277 -7.24 17.01 -3.74
N LEU A 278 -7.48 17.83 -2.71
CA LEU A 278 -8.80 17.96 -2.12
C LEU A 278 -9.81 18.55 -3.11
N ALA A 279 -9.41 19.60 -3.85
CA ALA A 279 -10.28 20.31 -4.80
C ALA A 279 -10.63 19.47 -6.03
N THR A 280 -9.66 18.76 -6.60
CA THR A 280 -9.83 18.03 -7.87
C THR A 280 -10.13 16.54 -7.70
N GLY A 281 -9.79 15.97 -6.54
CA GLY A 281 -9.82 14.52 -6.31
C GLY A 281 -8.70 13.75 -7.02
N ASN A 282 -7.71 14.44 -7.58
CA ASN A 282 -6.59 13.81 -8.27
C ASN A 282 -5.31 13.90 -7.46
N LEU A 283 -4.44 12.88 -7.57
CA LEU A 283 -3.10 12.95 -7.00
C LEU A 283 -2.33 14.12 -7.63
N PRO A 284 -1.64 14.94 -6.82
CA PRO A 284 -0.82 16.02 -7.33
C PRO A 284 0.19 15.48 -8.35
N PRO A 285 0.34 16.12 -9.53
CA PRO A 285 1.21 15.61 -10.60
C PRO A 285 2.64 15.31 -10.14
N SER A 286 3.13 16.10 -9.19
CA SER A 286 4.49 16.02 -8.65
C SER A 286 4.78 14.70 -7.90
N VAL A 287 3.77 14.12 -7.25
CA VAL A 287 3.85 12.89 -6.45
C VAL A 287 3.15 11.68 -7.09
N ARG A 288 2.36 11.90 -8.15
CA ARG A 288 1.54 10.87 -8.82
C ARG A 288 2.33 9.63 -9.21
N ALA A 289 3.51 9.79 -9.80
CA ALA A 289 4.34 8.66 -10.25
C ALA A 289 4.85 7.79 -9.08
N SER A 290 5.00 8.39 -7.88
CA SER A 290 5.46 7.68 -6.68
C SER A 290 4.31 6.96 -5.98
N LEU A 291 3.17 7.64 -5.82
CA LEU A 291 2.05 7.15 -5.02
C LEU A 291 1.04 6.30 -5.80
N SER A 292 0.83 6.56 -7.10
CA SER A 292 -0.17 5.79 -7.88
C SER A 292 0.09 4.27 -7.84
N PRO A 293 1.33 3.77 -8.03
CA PRO A 293 1.61 2.34 -7.89
C PRO A 293 1.32 1.79 -6.48
N GLN A 294 1.60 2.59 -5.44
CA GLN A 294 1.33 2.22 -4.04
C GLN A 294 -0.16 2.18 -3.72
N LEU A 295 -0.96 2.96 -4.46
CA LEU A 295 -2.42 3.06 -4.39
C LEU A 295 -3.13 2.16 -5.42
N GLY A 296 -2.48 1.07 -5.87
CA GLY A 296 -3.10 0.11 -6.78
C GLY A 296 -3.38 0.68 -8.18
N GLY A 297 -2.60 1.67 -8.61
CA GLY A 297 -2.75 2.38 -9.89
C GLY A 297 -3.71 3.56 -9.84
N GLN A 298 -4.30 3.86 -8.68
CA GLN A 298 -5.26 4.95 -8.55
C GLN A 298 -4.57 6.31 -8.53
N SER A 299 -5.10 7.25 -9.30
CA SER A 299 -4.62 8.63 -9.34
C SER A 299 -5.71 9.69 -9.41
N THR A 300 -6.97 9.26 -9.52
CA THR A 300 -8.14 10.13 -9.71
C THR A 300 -9.32 9.64 -8.86
N GLY A 301 -10.29 10.53 -8.62
CA GLY A 301 -11.52 10.19 -7.89
C GLY A 301 -11.33 9.94 -6.39
N LEU A 302 -10.26 10.45 -5.80
CA LEU A 302 -9.92 10.30 -4.38
C LEU A 302 -10.72 11.25 -3.47
N SER A 303 -11.13 12.40 -3.98
CA SER A 303 -11.97 13.38 -3.28
C SER A 303 -13.18 13.73 -4.14
N VAL A 304 -14.33 13.94 -3.50
CA VAL A 304 -15.60 14.27 -4.15
C VAL A 304 -16.34 15.38 -3.42
N PRO A 305 -17.25 16.12 -4.09
CA PRO A 305 -18.12 17.06 -3.38
C PRO A 305 -18.90 16.34 -2.28
N ALA A 306 -19.02 16.98 -1.12
CA ALA A 306 -20.05 16.60 -0.16
C ALA A 306 -21.41 17.04 -0.72
N ASP A 307 -22.37 16.11 -0.80
CA ASP A 307 -23.68 16.37 -1.40
C ASP A 307 -24.71 16.60 -0.27
N ASN A 308 -25.04 17.87 0.00
CA ASN A 308 -25.99 18.25 1.05
C ASN A 308 -27.45 18.32 0.56
N VAL A 309 -27.83 17.45 -0.37
CA VAL A 309 -29.21 17.39 -0.88
C VAL A 309 -30.18 16.99 0.25
N ASN A 310 -29.77 16.01 1.05
CA ASN A 310 -30.42 15.60 2.28
C ASN A 310 -29.40 14.89 3.18
N PHE A 311 -29.75 14.71 4.46
CA PHE A 311 -28.87 14.08 5.42
C PHE A 311 -28.46 12.66 5.03
N LEU A 312 -29.37 11.87 4.47
CA LEU A 312 -29.08 10.48 4.08
C LEU A 312 -28.02 10.40 2.99
N ARG A 313 -28.05 11.31 2.01
CA ARG A 313 -27.04 11.41 0.95
C ARG A 313 -25.68 11.74 1.53
N LEU A 314 -25.61 12.74 2.40
CA LEU A 314 -24.38 13.15 3.06
C LEU A 314 -23.81 12.00 3.93
N ALA A 315 -24.63 11.38 4.77
CA ALA A 315 -24.25 10.25 5.62
C ALA A 315 -23.76 9.04 4.79
N ALA A 316 -24.42 8.75 3.67
CA ALA A 316 -24.01 7.67 2.77
C ALA A 316 -22.60 7.89 2.21
N GLN A 317 -22.20 9.14 1.92
CA GLN A 317 -20.85 9.44 1.41
C GLN A 317 -19.74 9.03 2.38
N PHE A 318 -19.97 9.11 3.70
CA PHE A 318 -18.99 8.70 4.71
C PHE A 318 -18.89 7.18 4.89
N ARG A 319 -19.92 6.44 4.46
CA ARG A 319 -19.93 4.96 4.45
C ARG A 319 -19.60 4.37 3.08
N ALA A 320 -19.46 5.20 2.07
CA ALA A 320 -19.20 4.79 0.70
C ALA A 320 -17.73 4.35 0.52
N VAL A 321 -17.55 3.16 -0.01
CA VAL A 321 -16.24 2.56 -0.31
C VAL A 321 -16.15 2.27 -1.80
N HIS A 322 -15.05 2.71 -2.40
CA HIS A 322 -14.84 2.62 -3.83
C HIS A 322 -13.71 1.64 -4.17
N ARG A 323 -13.94 0.78 -5.18
CA ARG A 323 -12.94 -0.19 -5.63
C ARG A 323 -11.73 0.47 -6.31
N GLY A 324 -11.94 1.63 -6.94
CA GLY A 324 -10.92 2.41 -7.63
C GLY A 324 -11.35 2.85 -9.03
N ALA A 325 -10.99 4.07 -9.45
CA ALA A 325 -11.41 4.62 -10.74
C ALA A 325 -10.95 3.77 -11.93
N VAL A 326 -9.77 3.15 -11.80
CA VAL A 326 -9.15 2.26 -12.81
C VAL A 326 -10.06 1.10 -13.21
N PHE A 327 -10.89 0.60 -12.28
CA PHE A 327 -11.79 -0.54 -12.54
C PHE A 327 -13.05 -0.14 -13.30
N THR A 328 -13.34 1.16 -13.41
CA THR A 328 -14.49 1.65 -14.20
C THR A 328 -14.27 1.42 -15.70
N GLU A 329 -13.01 1.51 -16.15
CA GLU A 329 -12.61 1.30 -17.54
C GLU A 329 -12.47 -0.19 -17.92
N MET A 330 -12.39 -1.08 -16.92
CA MET A 330 -12.28 -2.52 -17.17
C MET A 330 -13.61 -3.09 -17.67
N ARG A 331 -13.53 -3.86 -18.77
CA ARG A 331 -14.68 -4.55 -19.37
C ARG A 331 -15.06 -5.83 -18.63
N THR A 332 -14.22 -6.31 -17.72
CA THR A 332 -14.47 -7.53 -16.95
C THR A 332 -15.47 -7.24 -15.83
N THR A 333 -16.46 -8.14 -15.66
CA THR A 333 -17.49 -7.99 -14.63
C THR A 333 -17.10 -8.62 -13.30
N GLY A 334 -15.99 -9.37 -13.23
CA GLY A 334 -15.54 -10.05 -12.00
C GLY A 334 -15.41 -9.12 -10.80
N VAL A 335 -14.85 -7.93 -11.00
CA VAL A 335 -14.66 -6.90 -9.97
C VAL A 335 -15.96 -6.26 -9.47
N ARG A 336 -17.08 -6.45 -10.19
CA ARG A 336 -18.40 -5.87 -9.90
C ARG A 336 -19.34 -6.85 -9.21
N ARG A 337 -18.97 -8.14 -9.15
CA ARG A 337 -19.81 -9.18 -8.56
C ARG A 337 -19.81 -9.05 -7.05
N LEU A 338 -20.99 -9.16 -6.45
CA LEU A 338 -21.12 -9.39 -5.03
C LEU A 338 -20.67 -10.82 -4.72
N LEU A 339 -19.71 -10.96 -3.81
CA LEU A 339 -19.16 -12.24 -3.38
C LEU A 339 -19.69 -12.60 -1.98
N PRO A 340 -19.87 -13.89 -1.63
CA PRO A 340 -20.31 -14.32 -0.30
C PRO A 340 -19.43 -13.78 0.83
N GLU A 341 -18.13 -13.61 0.60
CA GLU A 341 -17.17 -13.06 1.56
C GLU A 341 -17.43 -11.58 1.91
N ALA A 342 -18.27 -10.89 1.14
CA ALA A 342 -18.72 -9.55 1.45
C ALA A 342 -19.77 -9.51 2.57
N TRP A 343 -20.33 -10.66 2.95
CA TRP A 343 -21.35 -10.78 3.99
C TRP A 343 -20.89 -10.17 5.31
N GLY A 344 -21.71 -9.28 5.87
CA GLY A 344 -21.41 -8.57 7.12
C GLY A 344 -20.43 -7.42 6.98
N PHE A 345 -19.84 -7.19 5.80
CA PHE A 345 -18.88 -6.10 5.55
C PHE A 345 -19.42 -5.03 4.60
N LEU A 346 -19.96 -5.45 3.47
CA LEU A 346 -20.55 -4.56 2.47
C LEU A 346 -22.06 -4.81 2.42
N CYS A 347 -22.82 -3.74 2.26
CA CYS A 347 -24.25 -3.85 2.05
C CYS A 347 -24.52 -4.48 0.66
N PRO A 348 -25.28 -5.58 0.59
CA PRO A 348 -25.56 -6.26 -0.69
C PRO A 348 -26.55 -5.49 -1.57
N VAL A 349 -27.25 -4.49 -1.00
CA VAL A 349 -28.29 -3.72 -1.68
C VAL A 349 -27.80 -2.32 -2.06
N HIS A 350 -27.03 -1.66 -1.20
CA HIS A 350 -26.71 -0.25 -1.33
C HIS A 350 -25.52 -0.03 -2.28
N THR A 351 -25.77 -0.18 -3.58
CA THR A 351 -24.89 0.20 -4.68
C THR A 351 -25.73 0.94 -5.74
N PRO A 352 -25.23 2.02 -6.35
CA PRO A 352 -25.96 2.72 -7.40
C PRO A 352 -26.01 1.90 -8.70
N ASP A 353 -27.07 2.09 -9.47
CA ASP A 353 -27.19 1.53 -10.82
C ASP A 353 -26.24 2.20 -11.83
N GLY A 354 -26.08 1.55 -12.99
CA GLY A 354 -25.31 2.08 -14.12
C GLY A 354 -23.80 1.83 -14.01
N ALA A 355 -22.99 2.76 -14.52
CA ALA A 355 -21.53 2.61 -14.60
C ALA A 355 -20.82 2.33 -13.25
N PRO A 356 -21.23 2.90 -12.09
CA PRO A 356 -20.59 2.60 -10.80
C PRO A 356 -21.12 1.33 -10.10
N CYS A 357 -22.09 0.62 -10.68
CA CYS A 357 -22.68 -0.59 -10.08
C CYS A 357 -21.62 -1.64 -9.75
N GLY A 358 -21.59 -2.06 -8.47
CA GLY A 358 -20.63 -3.02 -7.92
C GLY A 358 -19.23 -2.45 -7.62
N LEU A 359 -18.89 -1.25 -8.11
CA LEU A 359 -17.61 -0.57 -7.84
C LEU A 359 -17.71 0.44 -6.69
N LEU A 360 -18.87 1.08 -6.56
CA LEU A 360 -19.21 1.92 -5.42
C LEU A 360 -20.19 1.15 -4.53
N ASN A 361 -19.72 0.74 -3.36
CA ASN A 361 -20.52 0.03 -2.37
C ASN A 361 -20.52 0.81 -1.06
N HIS A 362 -21.37 0.41 -0.12
CA HIS A 362 -21.41 1.01 1.21
C HIS A 362 -21.09 -0.04 2.27
N LEU A 363 -20.37 0.36 3.30
CA LEU A 363 -20.14 -0.49 4.47
C LEU A 363 -21.48 -0.86 5.12
N ALA A 364 -21.62 -2.11 5.53
CA ALA A 364 -22.75 -2.55 6.35
C ALA A 364 -22.76 -1.80 7.69
N GLU A 365 -23.93 -1.61 8.30
CA GLU A 365 -24.08 -0.79 9.53
C GLU A 365 -23.09 -1.12 10.67
N PRO A 366 -22.87 -2.39 11.07
CA PRO A 366 -22.04 -2.70 12.25
C PRO A 366 -20.52 -2.63 11.97
N VAL A 367 -20.13 -2.25 10.75
CA VAL A 367 -18.73 -2.32 10.32
C VAL A 367 -17.95 -1.10 10.80
N GLU A 368 -16.89 -1.39 11.55
CA GLU A 368 -15.90 -0.41 11.98
C GLU A 368 -14.58 -0.63 11.24
N VAL A 369 -13.98 0.45 10.75
CA VAL A 369 -12.63 0.42 10.18
C VAL A 369 -11.65 0.91 11.24
N ARG A 370 -10.69 0.08 11.63
CA ARG A 370 -9.75 0.40 12.71
C ARG A 370 -8.58 1.25 12.22
N SER A 371 -8.27 2.32 12.95
CA SER A 371 -6.98 3.03 12.88
C SER A 371 -5.94 2.34 13.78
N GLN A 372 -4.67 2.39 13.36
CA GLN A 372 -3.55 1.50 13.74
C GLN A 372 -3.14 1.42 15.23
N GLU A 373 -3.73 2.18 16.16
CA GLU A 373 -3.28 2.26 17.56
C GLU A 373 -3.39 0.93 18.37
N ASN A 374 -3.94 -0.16 17.82
CA ASN A 374 -4.12 -1.43 18.54
C ASN A 374 -3.96 -2.69 17.66
N ILE A 375 -2.87 -2.82 16.89
CA ILE A 375 -2.68 -3.96 15.96
C ILE A 375 -1.78 -5.10 16.48
N TYR A 376 -1.18 -4.99 17.67
CA TYR A 376 -0.35 -6.10 18.21
C TYR A 376 -1.12 -7.40 18.55
N HIS A 377 -2.45 -7.46 18.35
CA HIS A 377 -3.26 -8.62 18.71
C HIS A 377 -4.20 -9.21 17.64
N CYS A 378 -4.23 -8.72 16.39
CA CYS A 378 -5.19 -9.19 15.40
C CYS A 378 -4.53 -9.78 14.14
N LEU A 379 -3.92 -10.95 14.31
CA LEU A 379 -4.07 -11.98 13.28
C LEU A 379 -5.55 -12.37 13.25
N ILE A 380 -6.27 -11.82 12.27
CA ILE A 380 -7.68 -12.08 11.93
C ILE A 380 -8.73 -11.36 12.81
N PHE A 381 -9.70 -10.79 12.09
CA PHE A 381 -11.03 -10.32 12.47
C PHE A 381 -11.23 -8.84 12.85
N TYR A 382 -11.83 -8.11 11.90
CA TYR A 382 -12.90 -7.16 12.19
C TYR A 382 -13.86 -7.77 13.22
N ARG A 383 -14.05 -7.09 14.34
CA ARG A 383 -14.91 -7.55 15.43
C ARG A 383 -16.37 -7.31 15.02
N CYS A 384 -17.01 -8.31 14.41
CA CYS A 384 -18.47 -8.31 14.31
C CYS A 384 -19.00 -8.53 15.73
N HIS A 385 -19.74 -7.57 16.29
CA HIS A 385 -20.37 -7.73 17.60
C HIS A 385 -21.32 -8.93 17.55
N ARG A 386 -20.92 -10.05 18.19
CA ARG A 386 -21.85 -11.12 18.54
C ARG A 386 -22.85 -10.54 19.54
N ASN A 387 -24.05 -10.26 19.07
CA ASN A 387 -25.27 -10.36 19.84
C ASN A 387 -26.41 -10.66 18.88
N SER A 388 -27.26 -11.62 19.25
CA SER A 388 -28.46 -12.13 18.54
C SER A 388 -28.29 -13.48 17.80
N PHE A 389 -27.86 -14.53 18.51
CA PHE A 389 -28.47 -15.84 18.30
C PHE A 389 -29.60 -15.96 19.34
N LEU A 390 -30.81 -15.60 18.93
CA LEU A 390 -32.02 -15.99 19.63
C LEU A 390 -32.14 -17.51 19.55
N HIS A 391 -32.11 -18.15 20.71
CA HIS A 391 -32.62 -19.49 20.91
C HIS A 391 -34.06 -19.56 20.38
N TYR A 392 -34.27 -20.38 19.36
CA TYR A 392 -35.54 -21.07 19.17
C TYR A 392 -35.24 -22.56 19.20
N SER A 393 -35.39 -23.13 20.40
CA SER A 393 -35.61 -24.56 20.61
C SER A 393 -36.98 -24.67 21.27
N SER A 394 -37.80 -25.59 20.74
CA SER A 394 -39.18 -25.96 21.12
C SER A 394 -40.27 -24.92 20.90
#